data_AF-A0A836T2Q0-F1
#
_entry.id   AF-A0A836T2Q0-F1
#
_cell.length_a   1.000
_cell.length_b   1.000
_cell.length_c   1.000
_cell.angle_alpha   90.00
_cell.angle_beta   90.00
_cell.angle_gamma   90.00
#
_symmetry.space_group_name_H-M   'P 1'
#
loop_
_entity.id
_entity.type
_entity.pdbx_description
1 polymer ?
#
loop_
_entity_poly.entity_id
_entity_poly.type
_entity_poly.pdbx_seq_one_letter_code
_entity_poly.pdbx_strand_id
1 'polypeptide(L)'
;MKSEVKSALIFGVIIVAGIGIMSLVFSSFDEEVNSSIMPTEDNLLSKIDKSRFKQAPDLIGIAHYLNTTPEKLSEEMEGKVILYDIWTYSCINCIRTLPYITSWSDKYS
;
A
#
# COMPACT_ATOMS: atom_id res chain seq x y z
N MET A 1 -56.23 9.44 -12.17
CA MET A 1 -54.81 9.89 -12.26
C MET A 1 -54.23 9.40 -13.57
N LYS A 2 -53.67 10.30 -14.41
CA LYS A 2 -53.10 9.95 -15.73
C LYS A 2 -51.97 8.92 -15.56
N SER A 3 -51.83 7.99 -16.50
CA SER A 3 -50.82 6.90 -16.46
C SER A 3 -49.38 7.42 -16.32
N GLU A 4 -49.13 8.63 -16.82
CA GLU A 4 -47.85 9.34 -16.70
C GLU A 4 -47.51 9.69 -15.24
N VAL A 5 -48.51 10.11 -14.45
CA VAL A 5 -48.31 10.45 -13.03
C VAL A 5 -48.06 9.18 -12.20
N LYS A 6 -48.72 8.06 -12.55
CA LYS A 6 -48.46 6.76 -11.92
C LYS A 6 -47.04 6.28 -12.18
N SER A 7 -46.56 6.41 -13.41
CA SER A 7 -45.20 6.01 -13.79
C SER A 7 -44.14 6.86 -13.08
N ALA A 8 -44.34 8.19 -13.03
CA ALA A 8 -43.44 9.09 -12.30
C ALA A 8 -43.34 8.76 -10.81
N LEU A 9 -44.47 8.40 -10.18
CA LEU A 9 -44.51 8.05 -8.76
C LEU A 9 -43.79 6.72 -8.48
N ILE A 10 -43.92 5.73 -9.37
CA ILE A 10 -43.20 4.45 -9.26
C ILE A 10 -41.69 4.65 -9.42
N PHE A 11 -41.25 5.41 -10.42
CA PHE A 11 -39.82 5.71 -10.61
C PHE A 11 -39.22 6.47 -9.42
N GLY A 12 -39.95 7.43 -8.85
CA GLY A 12 -39.53 8.16 -7.65
C GLY A 12 -39.30 7.23 -6.45
N VAL A 13 -40.21 6.29 -6.20
CA VAL A 13 -40.08 5.32 -5.10
C VAL A 13 -38.88 4.39 -5.30
N ILE A 14 -38.65 3.91 -6.53
CA ILE A 14 -37.50 3.04 -6.84
C ILE A 14 -36.18 3.76 -6.59
N ILE A 15 -36.07 5.03 -7.00
CA ILE A 15 -34.85 5.84 -6.79
C ILE A 15 -34.59 6.03 -5.30
N VAL A 16 -35.61 6.39 -4.51
CA VAL A 16 -35.46 6.60 -3.06
C VAL A 16 -35.06 5.30 -2.36
N ALA A 17 -35.68 4.17 -2.72
CA ALA A 17 -35.31 2.86 -2.18
C ALA A 17 -33.87 2.48 -2.56
N GLY A 18 -33.47 2.70 -3.81
CA GLY A 18 -32.12 2.44 -4.30
C GLY A 18 -31.06 3.26 -3.57
N ILE A 19 -31.29 4.55 -3.37
CA ILE A 19 -30.39 5.43 -2.61
C ILE A 19 -30.29 4.97 -1.15
N GLY A 20 -31.42 4.64 -0.51
CA GLY A 20 -31.43 4.16 0.87
C GLY A 20 -30.64 2.87 1.05
N ILE A 21 -30.80 1.91 0.13
CA ILE A 21 -30.04 0.65 0.15
C ILE A 21 -28.55 0.91 -0.10
N MET A 22 -28.22 1.77 -1.06
CA MET A 22 -26.83 2.11 -1.37
C MET A 22 -26.14 2.79 -0.19
N SER A 23 -26.80 3.72 0.51
CA SER A 23 -26.28 4.36 1.71
C SER A 23 -26.03 3.36 2.85
N LEU A 24 -26.93 2.39 3.07
CA LEU A 24 -26.73 1.35 4.08
C LEU A 24 -25.54 0.45 3.75
N VAL A 25 -25.35 0.11 2.47
CA VAL A 25 -24.20 -0.67 1.99
C VAL A 25 -22.90 0.13 2.13
N PHE A 26 -22.90 1.43 1.80
CA PHE A 26 -21.73 2.28 1.99
C PHE A 26 -21.36 2.46 3.47
N SER A 27 -22.34 2.59 4.37
CA SER A 27 -22.09 2.66 5.81
C SER A 27 -21.49 1.38 6.39
N SER A 28 -21.73 0.21 5.80
CA SER A 28 -21.07 -1.03 6.26
C SER A 28 -19.61 -1.15 5.84
N PHE A 29 -19.13 -0.32 4.91
CA PHE A 29 -17.71 -0.27 4.55
C PHE A 29 -16.90 0.65 5.47
N ASP A 30 -17.54 1.50 6.26
CA ASP A 30 -16.90 2.30 7.32
C ASP A 30 -16.75 1.49 8.61
N GLU A 31 -16.19 0.27 8.51
CA GLU A 31 -15.68 -0.43 9.70
C GLU A 31 -14.38 0.25 10.17
N GLU A 32 -14.41 0.64 11.44
CA GLU A 32 -13.44 1.45 12.19
C GLU A 32 -11.95 1.20 11.88
N VAL A 33 -11.27 2.18 11.27
CA VAL A 33 -9.87 2.41 11.63
C VAL A 33 -9.86 3.02 13.01
N ASN A 34 -9.73 2.18 14.04
CA ASN A 34 -9.57 2.59 15.42
C ASN A 34 -8.23 3.34 15.59
N SER A 35 -8.22 4.61 15.22
CA SER A 35 -7.08 5.53 15.35
C SER A 35 -7.09 6.15 16.74
N SER A 36 -7.07 5.32 17.77
CA SER A 36 -6.62 5.78 19.09
C SER A 36 -5.15 5.43 19.20
N ILE A 37 -4.29 6.43 19.01
CA ILE A 37 -2.97 6.63 19.62
C ILE A 37 -2.28 7.74 18.80
N MET A 38 -2.23 8.96 19.35
CA MET A 38 -1.09 9.88 19.12
C MET A 38 -0.06 9.55 20.20
N PRO A 39 1.07 8.91 19.88
CA PRO A 39 2.18 8.77 20.80
C PRO A 39 3.12 9.97 20.65
N THR A 40 3.52 10.52 21.79
CA THR A 40 4.70 11.38 21.95
C THR A 40 5.92 10.72 21.30
N GLU A 41 6.68 11.50 20.51
CA GLU A 41 7.72 11.03 19.58
C GLU A 41 8.80 10.13 20.21
N ASP A 42 9.12 10.29 21.50
CA ASP A 42 10.19 9.52 22.15
C ASP A 42 9.83 8.07 22.52
N ASN A 43 8.54 7.70 22.59
CA ASN A 43 8.08 6.35 22.98
C ASN A 43 7.46 5.54 21.81
N LEU A 44 7.56 6.05 20.59
CA LEU A 44 6.98 5.39 19.41
C LEU A 44 7.75 4.13 19.04
N LEU A 45 9.08 4.24 18.94
CA LEU A 45 9.92 3.19 18.37
C LEU A 45 9.99 1.93 19.25
N SER A 46 9.90 2.10 20.58
CA SER A 46 9.87 1.01 21.56
C SER A 46 8.52 0.29 21.64
N LYS A 47 7.46 0.91 21.11
CA LYS A 47 6.08 0.38 21.12
C LYS A 47 5.64 -0.15 19.76
N ILE A 48 6.49 -0.11 18.74
CA ILE A 48 6.21 -0.77 17.47
C ILE A 48 6.20 -2.27 17.74
N ASP A 49 5.00 -2.84 17.71
CA ASP A 49 4.81 -4.28 17.77
C ASP A 49 5.40 -4.93 16.51
N LYS A 50 6.66 -5.38 16.64
CA LYS A 50 7.41 -6.04 15.56
C LYS A 50 6.81 -7.39 15.17
N SER A 51 5.98 -8.00 16.02
CA SER A 51 5.37 -9.30 15.73
C SER A 51 4.43 -9.26 14.52
N ARG A 52 3.94 -8.06 14.16
CA ARG A 52 3.09 -7.84 12.98
C ARG A 52 3.86 -7.79 11.67
N PHE A 53 5.18 -7.62 11.70
CA PHE A 53 6.02 -7.59 10.51
C PHE A 53 6.69 -8.93 10.31
N LYS A 54 6.62 -9.44 9.08
CA LYS A 54 7.35 -10.65 8.69
C LYS A 54 8.78 -10.26 8.35
N GLN A 55 9.71 -11.14 8.69
CA GLN A 55 11.07 -11.04 8.18
C GLN A 55 11.06 -11.13 6.65
N ALA A 56 11.91 -10.35 6.00
CA ALA A 56 12.08 -10.44 4.55
C ALA A 56 12.55 -11.87 4.19
N PRO A 57 11.99 -12.48 3.14
CA PRO A 57 12.42 -13.80 2.69
C PRO A 57 13.84 -13.75 2.12
N ASP A 58 14.51 -14.90 2.09
CA ASP A 58 15.80 -15.04 1.43
C ASP A 58 15.65 -14.83 -0.09
N LEU A 59 16.68 -14.25 -0.71
CA LEU A 59 16.75 -14.08 -2.16
C LEU A 59 17.05 -15.43 -2.83
N ILE A 60 16.00 -16.08 -3.34
CA ILE A 60 16.08 -17.37 -4.01
C ILE A 60 15.84 -17.24 -5.52
N GLY A 61 16.42 -18.15 -6.31
CA GLY A 61 16.16 -18.24 -7.75
C GLY A 61 16.76 -17.11 -8.59
N ILE A 62 17.74 -16.36 -8.07
CA ILE A 62 18.43 -15.31 -8.81
C ILE A 62 19.31 -15.94 -9.90
N ALA A 63 19.00 -15.64 -11.16
CA ALA A 63 19.76 -16.17 -12.30
C ALA A 63 21.19 -15.62 -12.32
N HIS A 64 21.35 -14.31 -12.14
CA HIS A 64 22.63 -13.61 -12.15
C HIS A 64 22.62 -12.39 -11.24
N TYR A 65 23.76 -12.09 -10.62
CA TYR A 65 24.00 -10.87 -9.87
C TYR A 65 24.82 -9.89 -10.72
N LEU A 66 24.48 -8.62 -10.64
CA LEU A 66 25.20 -7.52 -11.29
C LEU A 66 25.80 -6.63 -10.19
N ASN A 67 27.01 -6.11 -10.43
CA ASN A 67 27.76 -5.23 -9.51
C ASN A 67 28.15 -5.83 -8.14
N THR A 68 27.77 -7.08 -7.85
CA THR A 68 28.09 -7.78 -6.60
C THR A 68 28.11 -9.29 -6.80
N THR A 69 28.45 -10.03 -5.74
CA THR A 69 28.30 -11.49 -5.63
C THR A 69 27.30 -11.82 -4.50
N PRO A 70 26.73 -13.03 -4.45
CA PRO A 70 25.81 -13.42 -3.37
C PRO A 70 26.41 -13.27 -1.98
N GLU A 71 27.70 -13.62 -1.82
CA GLU A 71 28.40 -13.58 -0.53
C GLU A 71 28.59 -12.14 -0.06
N LYS A 72 29.07 -11.28 -0.98
CA LYS A 72 29.28 -9.86 -0.70
C LYS A 72 27.96 -9.15 -0.38
N LEU A 73 26.89 -9.47 -1.11
CA LEU A 73 25.58 -8.89 -0.84
C LEU A 73 25.06 -9.28 0.55
N SER A 74 25.20 -10.54 0.95
CA SER A 74 24.77 -11.02 2.27
C SER A 74 25.48 -10.27 3.40
N GLU A 75 26.80 -10.09 3.30
CA GLU A 75 27.59 -9.31 4.25
C GLU A 75 27.16 -7.84 4.29
N GLU A 76 26.94 -7.22 3.13
CA GLU A 76 26.53 -5.82 3.04
C GLU A 76 25.13 -5.56 3.60
N MET A 77 24.28 -6.58 3.74
CA MET A 77 22.91 -6.45 4.23
C MET A 77 22.80 -6.48 5.76
N GLU A 78 23.79 -7.02 6.47
CA GLU A 78 23.70 -7.22 7.92
C GLU A 78 23.65 -5.88 8.66
N GLY A 79 22.64 -5.70 9.51
CA GLY A 79 22.48 -4.51 10.35
C GLY A 79 22.15 -3.21 9.59
N LYS A 80 21.90 -3.28 8.28
CA LYS A 80 21.57 -2.11 7.45
C LYS A 80 20.07 -2.02 7.14
N VAL A 81 19.65 -0.82 6.75
CA VAL A 81 18.32 -0.60 6.17
C VAL A 81 18.39 -0.96 4.68
N ILE A 82 17.60 -1.94 4.27
CA ILE A 82 17.62 -2.48 2.90
C ILE A 82 16.37 -2.05 2.14
N LEU A 83 16.58 -1.55 0.92
CA LEU A 83 15.51 -1.24 -0.03
C LEU A 83 15.50 -2.29 -1.16
N TYR A 84 14.37 -2.97 -1.34
CA TYR A 84 14.12 -3.81 -2.51
C TYR A 84 13.33 -3.01 -3.55
N ASP A 85 13.95 -2.69 -4.68
CA ASP A 85 13.28 -2.10 -5.85
C ASP A 85 13.06 -3.19 -6.90
N ILE A 86 11.80 -3.55 -7.15
CA ILE A 86 11.43 -4.58 -8.13
C ILE A 86 11.07 -3.88 -9.43
N TRP A 87 11.97 -3.99 -10.41
CA TRP A 87 11.88 -3.24 -11.65
C TRP A 87 12.22 -4.09 -12.87
N THR A 88 11.96 -3.52 -14.05
CA THR A 88 12.44 -4.05 -15.32
C THR A 88 12.89 -2.91 -16.22
N TYR A 89 13.90 -3.18 -17.04
CA TYR A 89 14.62 -2.17 -17.82
C TYR A 89 13.72 -1.30 -18.71
N SER A 90 12.68 -1.89 -19.33
CA SER A 90 11.81 -1.16 -20.27
C SER A 90 10.61 -0.48 -19.60
N CYS A 91 10.41 -0.61 -18.28
CA CYS A 91 9.29 0.00 -17.61
C CYS A 91 9.52 1.50 -17.42
N ILE A 92 8.73 2.33 -18.12
CA ILE A 92 8.85 3.79 -18.03
C ILE A 92 8.60 4.33 -16.62
N ASN A 93 7.78 3.65 -15.82
CA ASN A 93 7.54 4.04 -14.43
C ASN A 93 8.77 3.78 -13.55
N CYS A 94 9.48 2.66 -13.76
CA CYS A 94 10.74 2.37 -13.06
C CYS A 94 11.87 3.32 -13.50
N ILE A 95 11.95 3.64 -14.79
CA ILE A 95 12.96 4.60 -15.29
C ILE A 95 12.77 5.97 -14.63
N ARG A 96 11.52 6.39 -14.39
CA ARG A 96 11.21 7.66 -13.71
C ARG A 96 11.55 7.65 -12.23
N THR A 97 11.58 6.49 -11.57
CA THR A 97 11.97 6.37 -10.15
C THR A 97 13.48 6.25 -9.96
N LEU A 98 14.21 5.74 -10.96
CA LEU A 98 15.65 5.47 -10.86
C LEU A 98 16.50 6.66 -10.35
N PRO A 99 16.31 7.92 -10.80
CA PRO A 99 17.10 9.04 -10.31
C PRO A 99 16.97 9.27 -8.79
N TYR A 100 15.81 8.96 -8.22
CA TYR A 100 15.58 9.08 -6.78
C TYR A 100 16.30 7.96 -6.02
N ILE A 101 16.22 6.72 -6.52
CA ILE A 101 16.89 5.57 -5.91
C ILE A 101 18.41 5.76 -5.91
N THR A 102 18.99 6.21 -7.02
CA THR A 102 20.43 6.49 -7.08
C THR A 102 20.81 7.62 -6.13
N SER A 103 20.01 8.68 -6.03
CA SER A 103 20.26 9.77 -5.07
C SER A 103 20.19 9.32 -3.60
N TRP A 104 19.35 8.33 -3.28
CA TRP A 104 19.30 7.74 -1.95
C TRP A 104 20.52 6.88 -1.68
N SER A 105 20.96 6.09 -2.68
CA SER A 105 22.22 5.36 -2.58
C SER A 105 23.37 6.31 -2.27
N ASP A 106 23.54 7.40 -3.02
CA ASP A 106 24.64 8.35 -2.80
C ASP A 106 24.56 9.05 -1.43
N LYS A 107 23.35 9.26 -0.90
CA LYS A 107 23.13 10.00 0.35
C LYS A 107 23.24 9.12 1.59
N TYR A 108 22.91 7.83 1.50
CA TYR A 108 22.74 6.95 2.65
C TYR A 108 23.62 5.68 2.62
N SER A 109 24.48 5.52 1.61
CA SER A 109 25.44 4.40 1.51
C SER A 109 26.54 4.44 2.56
#